data_AF-A0A7X6TFS8-F1
#
_entry.id   AF-A0A7X6TFS8-F1
#
_cell.length_a   1.000
_cell.length_b   1.000
_cell.length_c   1.000
_cell.angle_alpha   90.00
_cell.angle_beta   90.00
_cell.angle_gamma   90.00
#
_symmetry.space_group_name_H-M   'P 1'
#
loop_
_entity.id
_entity.type
_entity.pdbx_description
1 polymer ?
#
loop_
_entity_poly.entity_id
_entity_poly.type
_entity_poly.pdbx_seq_one_letter_code
_entity_poly.pdbx_strand_id
1 'polypeptide(L)'
;MRFRIRKNQDGTVRTIIVSGAMDEESGWDLLQVAQIMLAMERCRELVVDLQAAVIDEEVTVFNSDTLVSVFEERLCAKDCAVVFRCPDGNEIRMQSGLSPLPTMPAFTSVSLGEARFYGRAMRWLEQEARLLAASGN
;
A
#
# COMPACT_ATOMS: atom_id res chain seq x y z
N MET A 1 -9.40 -14.58 2.48
CA MET A 1 -8.74 -13.53 1.67
C MET A 1 -7.35 -13.94 1.17
N ARG A 2 -6.93 -13.51 -0.03
CA ARG A 2 -5.54 -13.54 -0.52
C ARG A 2 -5.15 -12.17 -1.07
N PHE A 3 -3.93 -11.70 -0.81
CA PHE A 3 -3.42 -10.46 -1.38
C PHE A 3 -2.09 -10.65 -2.14
N ARG A 4 -1.84 -9.79 -3.12
CA ARG A 4 -0.58 -9.66 -3.85
C ARG A 4 -0.15 -8.21 -3.84
N ILE A 5 1.15 -7.95 -3.63
CA ILE A 5 1.69 -6.59 -3.62
C ILE A 5 2.50 -6.36 -4.89
N ARG A 6 2.23 -5.25 -5.58
CA ARG A 6 3.03 -4.72 -6.70
C ARG A 6 3.61 -3.37 -6.29
N LYS A 7 4.73 -3.00 -6.92
CA LYS A 7 5.34 -1.68 -6.78
C LYS A 7 5.79 -1.20 -8.16
N ASN A 8 5.76 0.10 -8.40
CA ASN A 8 6.40 0.70 -9.55
C ASN A 8 7.95 0.70 -9.41
N GLN A 9 8.65 1.13 -10.46
CA GLN A 9 10.10 1.01 -10.56
C GLN A 9 10.87 1.83 -9.50
N ASP A 10 10.39 3.02 -9.16
CA ASP A 10 10.98 3.91 -8.16
C ASP A 10 10.46 3.63 -6.72
N GLY A 11 9.44 2.77 -6.58
CA GLY A 11 8.81 2.41 -5.32
C GLY A 11 7.89 3.48 -4.74
N THR A 12 7.57 4.52 -5.52
CA THR A 12 6.67 5.61 -5.14
C THR A 12 5.21 5.21 -5.16
N VAL A 13 4.84 4.28 -6.03
CA VAL A 13 3.50 3.72 -6.11
C VAL A 13 3.54 2.25 -5.71
N ARG A 14 2.68 1.89 -4.76
CA ARG A 14 2.47 0.50 -4.35
C ARG A 14 1.02 0.12 -4.59
N THR A 15 0.79 -1.13 -4.95
CA THR A 15 -0.57 -1.66 -5.18
C THR A 15 -0.75 -2.94 -4.40
N ILE A 16 -1.74 -3.00 -3.51
CA ILE A 16 -2.21 -4.22 -2.87
C ILE A 16 -3.41 -4.71 -3.68
N ILE A 17 -3.29 -5.86 -4.33
CA ILE A 17 -4.37 -6.49 -5.08
C ILE A 17 -4.96 -7.58 -4.20
N VAL A 18 -6.24 -7.46 -3.87
CA VAL A 18 -6.97 -8.34 -2.98
C VAL A 18 -7.91 -9.22 -3.79
N SER A 19 -8.02 -10.48 -3.39
CA SER A 19 -8.87 -11.46 -4.06
C SER A 19 -9.48 -12.46 -3.08
N GLY A 20 -10.65 -12.98 -3.46
CA GLY A 20 -11.43 -13.94 -2.66
C GLY A 20 -12.30 -13.27 -1.59
N ALA A 21 -12.94 -14.11 -0.78
CA ALA A 21 -13.83 -13.63 0.29
C ALA A 21 -13.06 -12.87 1.38
N MET A 22 -13.67 -11.76 1.80
CA MET A 22 -13.21 -10.88 2.86
C MET A 22 -14.35 -10.64 3.84
N ASP A 23 -14.07 -10.89 5.11
CA ASP A 23 -14.89 -10.59 6.27
C ASP A 23 -14.36 -9.34 6.99
N GLU A 24 -15.01 -8.93 8.09
CA GLU A 24 -14.61 -7.77 8.88
C GLU A 24 -13.16 -7.87 9.40
N GLU A 25 -12.77 -9.03 9.94
CA GLU A 25 -11.43 -9.28 10.49
C GLU A 25 -10.35 -9.11 9.42
N SER A 26 -10.53 -9.78 8.27
CA SER A 26 -9.58 -9.65 7.15
C SER A 26 -9.58 -8.25 6.51
N GLY A 27 -10.69 -7.51 6.62
CA GLY A 27 -10.75 -6.09 6.30
C GLY A 27 -9.83 -5.25 7.18
N TRP A 28 -9.89 -5.44 8.50
CA TRP A 28 -9.01 -4.76 9.46
C TRP A 28 -7.52 -5.08 9.23
N ASP A 29 -7.20 -6.35 8.99
CA ASP A 29 -5.83 -6.78 8.65
C ASP A 29 -5.31 -6.05 7.39
N LEU A 30 -6.16 -5.92 6.37
CA LEU A 30 -5.79 -5.21 5.15
C LEU A 30 -5.51 -3.73 5.42
N LEU A 31 -6.33 -3.06 6.24
CA LEU A 31 -6.14 -1.66 6.60
C LEU A 31 -4.82 -1.45 7.35
N GLN A 32 -4.43 -2.36 8.26
CA GLN A 32 -3.14 -2.32 8.93
C GLN A 32 -1.97 -2.48 7.95
N VAL A 33 -2.05 -3.46 7.04
CA VAL A 33 -1.03 -3.65 5.99
C VAL A 33 -0.90 -2.39 5.13
N ALA A 34 -2.03 -1.80 4.74
CA ALA A 34 -2.07 -0.58 3.96
C ALA A 34 -1.41 0.61 4.71
N GLN A 35 -1.71 0.81 5.99
CA GLN A 35 -1.06 1.84 6.81
C GLN A 35 0.46 1.66 6.85
N ILE A 36 0.95 0.44 7.08
CA ILE A 36 2.39 0.13 7.15
C ILE A 36 3.05 0.44 5.80
N MET A 37 2.41 0.07 4.70
CA MET A 37 2.94 0.34 3.36
C MET A 37 2.98 1.82 3.01
N LEU A 38 1.94 2.58 3.39
CA LEU A 38 1.89 4.03 3.18
C LEU A 38 2.99 4.74 4.00
N ALA A 39 3.29 4.24 5.20
CA ALA A 39 4.35 4.76 6.06
C ALA A 39 5.78 4.52 5.53
N MET A 40 5.96 3.66 4.53
CA MET A 40 7.29 3.40 3.95
C MET A 40 7.84 4.67 3.29
N GLU A 41 9.10 5.01 3.56
CA GLU A 41 9.75 6.28 3.19
C GLU A 41 9.48 6.70 1.73
N ARG A 42 9.60 5.77 0.78
CA ARG A 42 9.43 6.07 -0.65
C ARG A 42 7.98 6.04 -1.15
N CYS A 43 7.03 5.46 -0.41
CA CYS A 43 5.65 5.29 -0.86
C CYS A 43 4.90 6.64 -0.85
N ARG A 44 4.62 7.20 -2.03
CA ARG A 44 3.82 8.42 -2.22
C ARG A 44 2.37 8.12 -2.60
N GLU A 45 2.12 7.00 -3.27
CA GLU A 45 0.76 6.55 -3.57
C GLU A 45 0.62 5.08 -3.21
N LEU A 46 -0.44 4.76 -2.47
CA LEU A 46 -0.85 3.39 -2.21
C LEU A 46 -2.20 3.13 -2.87
N VAL A 47 -2.26 2.13 -3.74
CA VAL A 47 -3.49 1.64 -4.34
C VAL A 47 -3.90 0.34 -3.64
N VAL A 48 -5.12 0.26 -3.15
CA VAL A 48 -5.75 -0.95 -2.63
C VAL A 48 -6.82 -1.37 -3.63
N ASP A 49 -6.50 -2.39 -4.42
CA ASP A 49 -7.34 -2.92 -5.48
C ASP A 49 -8.18 -4.09 -4.95
N LEU A 50 -9.47 -3.83 -4.75
CA LEU A 50 -10.45 -4.77 -4.23
C LEU A 50 -11.33 -5.35 -5.35
N GLN A 51 -11.04 -5.09 -6.64
CA GLN A 51 -11.94 -5.48 -7.74
C GLN A 51 -12.19 -6.99 -7.83
N ALA A 52 -11.24 -7.81 -7.37
CA ALA A 52 -11.36 -9.27 -7.34
C ALA A 52 -11.76 -9.82 -5.95
N ALA A 53 -12.04 -8.94 -4.98
CA ALA A 53 -12.49 -9.32 -3.65
C ALA A 53 -14.01 -9.51 -3.62
N VAL A 54 -14.47 -10.48 -2.84
CA VAL A 54 -15.89 -10.65 -2.51
C VAL A 54 -16.05 -10.09 -1.10
N ILE A 55 -16.71 -8.94 -0.99
CA ILE A 55 -16.85 -8.19 0.24
C ILE A 55 -18.29 -8.31 0.70
N ASP A 56 -18.48 -8.66 1.97
CA ASP A 56 -19.78 -8.52 2.60
C ASP A 56 -20.00 -7.04 2.97
N GLU A 57 -20.89 -6.36 2.24
CA GLU A 57 -21.18 -4.94 2.42
C GLU A 57 -21.82 -4.62 3.78
N GLU A 58 -22.46 -5.59 4.43
CA GLU A 58 -23.14 -5.36 5.72
C GLU A 58 -22.14 -5.24 6.90
N VAL A 59 -20.95 -5.83 6.75
CA VAL A 59 -19.89 -5.90 7.79
C VAL A 59 -18.57 -5.29 7.32
N THR A 60 -18.61 -4.47 6.27
CA THR A 60 -17.41 -3.92 5.65
C THR A 60 -16.81 -2.74 6.43
N VAL A 61 -15.50 -2.80 6.66
CA VAL A 61 -14.72 -1.70 7.25
C VAL A 61 -14.34 -0.63 6.23
N PHE A 62 -14.70 -0.80 4.95
CA PHE A 62 -14.34 0.10 3.84
C PHE A 62 -15.34 1.25 3.66
N ASN A 63 -15.93 1.75 4.76
CA ASN A 63 -16.73 2.98 4.73
C ASN A 63 -15.82 4.21 4.90
N SER A 64 -16.28 5.36 4.41
CA SER A 64 -15.49 6.60 4.37
C SER A 64 -14.98 7.04 5.75
N ASP A 65 -15.79 6.90 6.80
CA ASP A 65 -15.43 7.37 8.15
C ASP A 65 -14.30 6.53 8.74
N THR A 66 -14.38 5.20 8.63
CA THR A 66 -13.32 4.28 9.05
C THR A 66 -12.04 4.54 8.27
N LEU A 67 -12.13 4.69 6.94
CA LEU A 67 -10.97 4.93 6.10
C LEU A 67 -10.26 6.25 6.44
N VAL A 68 -11.01 7.33 6.64
CA VAL A 68 -10.44 8.62 7.08
C VAL A 68 -9.74 8.44 8.42
N SER A 69 -10.41 7.86 9.42
CA SER A 69 -9.82 7.67 10.75
C SER A 69 -8.52 6.85 10.72
N VAL A 70 -8.44 5.84 9.85
CA VAL A 70 -7.27 4.98 9.69
C VAL A 70 -6.12 5.72 8.99
N PHE A 71 -6.37 6.51 7.95
CA PHE A 71 -5.28 7.08 7.15
C PHE A 71 -4.95 8.54 7.45
N GLU A 72 -5.81 9.27 8.16
CA GLU A 72 -5.67 10.71 8.44
C GLU A 72 -4.29 11.08 8.99
N GLU A 73 -3.84 10.42 10.06
CA GLU A 73 -2.54 10.72 10.68
C GLU A 73 -1.38 10.61 9.67
N ARG A 74 -1.42 9.58 8.81
CA ARG A 74 -0.36 9.32 7.82
C ARG A 74 -0.42 10.28 6.65
N LEU A 75 -1.61 10.58 6.15
CA LEU A 75 -1.83 11.56 5.09
C LEU A 75 -1.43 12.98 5.54
N CYS A 76 -1.59 13.29 6.82
CA CYS A 76 -1.13 14.56 7.40
C CYS A 76 0.39 14.60 7.62
N ALA A 77 1.00 13.48 8.03
CA ALA A 77 2.43 13.41 8.31
C ALA A 77 3.32 13.42 7.05
N LYS A 78 2.75 13.06 5.89
CA LYS A 78 3.51 12.86 4.65
C LYS A 78 2.68 13.24 3.44
N ASP A 79 3.33 13.87 2.45
CA ASP A 79 2.76 14.05 1.11
C ASP A 79 2.59 12.69 0.42
N CYS A 80 1.41 12.11 0.61
CA CYS A 80 1.03 10.82 0.08
C CYS A 80 -0.48 10.73 -0.18
N ALA A 81 -0.86 9.73 -0.97
CA ALA A 81 -2.23 9.41 -1.30
C ALA A 81 -2.49 7.92 -1.11
N VAL A 82 -3.72 7.59 -0.78
CA VAL A 82 -4.23 6.22 -0.80
C VAL A 82 -5.49 6.17 -1.67
N VAL A 83 -5.60 5.15 -2.52
CA VAL A 83 -6.69 4.95 -3.47
C VAL A 83 -7.26 3.55 -3.27
N PHE A 84 -8.54 3.44 -2.96
CA PHE A 84 -9.26 2.18 -2.90
C PHE A 84 -10.05 2.00 -4.19
N ARG A 85 -9.84 0.89 -4.90
CA ARG A 85 -10.66 0.49 -6.06
C ARG A 85 -11.65 -0.57 -5.63
N CYS A 86 -12.92 -0.21 -5.58
CA CYS A 86 -13.99 -1.06 -5.10
C CYS A 86 -14.44 -2.09 -6.15
N PRO A 87 -15.10 -3.19 -5.75
CA PRO A 87 -15.62 -4.21 -6.66
C PRO A 87 -16.60 -3.69 -7.72
N ASP A 88 -17.35 -2.65 -7.39
CA ASP A 88 -18.31 -1.96 -8.27
C ASP A 88 -17.64 -1.05 -9.32
N GLY A 89 -16.30 -0.94 -9.29
CA GLY A 89 -15.53 -0.08 -10.16
C GLY A 89 -15.40 1.37 -9.67
N ASN A 90 -15.99 1.71 -8.52
CA ASN A 90 -15.81 3.02 -7.89
C ASN A 90 -14.41 3.15 -7.27
N GLU A 91 -13.91 4.39 -7.19
CA GLU A 91 -12.62 4.69 -6.57
C GLU A 91 -12.80 5.70 -5.42
N ILE A 92 -12.25 5.37 -4.25
CA ILE A 92 -12.15 6.28 -3.11
C ILE A 92 -10.70 6.72 -2.98
N ARG A 93 -10.41 7.99 -3.24
CA ARG A 93 -9.07 8.57 -3.08
C ARG A 93 -9.02 9.49 -1.87
N MET A 94 -8.08 9.24 -0.97
CA MET A 94 -7.70 10.13 0.12
C MET A 94 -6.28 10.61 -0.12
N GLN A 95 -6.03 11.91 0.04
CA GLN A 95 -4.73 12.52 -0.24
C GLN A 95 -4.41 13.59 0.79
N SER A 96 -3.11 13.78 1.06
CA SER A 96 -2.61 14.94 1.80
C SER A 96 -3.04 16.22 1.08
N GLY A 97 -3.44 17.27 1.83
CA GLY A 97 -3.96 18.53 1.27
C GLY A 97 -2.97 19.38 0.45
N LEU A 98 -1.77 18.87 0.16
CA LEU A 98 -0.72 19.58 -0.57
C LEU A 98 -0.64 19.15 -2.03
N SER A 99 -1.55 19.68 -2.86
CA SER A 99 -1.59 19.59 -4.33
C SER A 99 -1.70 18.18 -4.93
N PRO A 100 -2.50 17.98 -6.00
CA PRO A 100 -2.63 16.66 -6.61
C PRO A 100 -1.28 16.16 -7.16
N LEU A 101 -0.85 14.97 -6.73
CA LEU A 101 0.29 14.28 -7.33
C LEU A 101 -0.02 14.04 -8.82
N PRO A 102 0.92 14.33 -9.75
CA PRO A 102 0.70 14.11 -11.16
C PRO A 102 0.51 12.61 -11.44
N THR A 103 -0.62 12.26 -12.05
CA THR A 103 -0.93 10.91 -12.52
C THR A 103 0.03 10.49 -13.64
N MET A 104 0.82 9.43 -13.43
CA MET A 104 1.59 8.79 -14.50
C MET A 104 1.33 7.28 -14.56
N PRO A 105 1.08 6.71 -15.75
CA PRO A 105 1.08 5.26 -15.95
C PRO A 105 2.43 4.80 -16.55
N ALA A 106 3.01 3.71 -16.02
CA ALA A 106 3.74 2.69 -16.78
C ALA A 106 4.15 1.52 -15.88
N PHE A 107 3.66 0.33 -16.17
CA PHE A 107 4.01 -0.90 -15.46
C PHE A 107 5.09 -1.69 -16.22
N THR A 108 5.96 -2.40 -15.49
CA THR A 108 6.84 -3.43 -16.05
C THR A 108 6.74 -4.70 -15.22
N SER A 109 6.56 -5.83 -15.90
CA SER A 109 6.56 -7.18 -15.35
C SER A 109 8.01 -7.64 -15.12
N VAL A 110 8.36 -8.07 -13.91
CA VAL A 110 9.65 -8.72 -13.62
C VAL A 110 9.45 -10.16 -13.18
N SER A 111 10.41 -11.01 -13.52
CA SER A 111 10.38 -12.45 -13.28
C SER A 111 10.61 -12.80 -11.80
N LEU A 112 10.22 -14.01 -11.39
CA LEU A 112 10.44 -14.51 -10.02
C LEU A 112 11.93 -14.55 -9.64
N GLY A 113 12.83 -14.73 -10.63
CA GLY A 113 14.27 -14.70 -10.45
C GLY A 113 14.78 -13.32 -10.05
N GLU A 114 14.32 -12.28 -10.76
CA GLU A 114 14.65 -10.89 -10.45
C GLU A 114 14.08 -10.47 -9.10
N ALA A 115 12.83 -10.87 -8.79
CA ALA A 115 12.22 -10.61 -7.48
C ALA A 115 13.05 -11.19 -6.32
N ARG A 116 13.64 -12.39 -6.50
CA ARG A 116 14.52 -13.02 -5.50
C ARG A 116 15.89 -12.35 -5.40
N PHE A 117 16.43 -11.85 -6.50
CA PHE A 117 17.69 -11.09 -6.50
C PHE A 117 17.52 -9.77 -5.74
N TYR A 118 16.48 -9.00 -6.07
CA TYR A 118 16.16 -7.74 -5.37
C TYR A 118 15.87 -7.97 -3.88
N GLY A 119 15.16 -9.05 -3.52
CA GLY A 119 14.90 -9.38 -2.12
C GLY A 119 16.16 -9.70 -1.30
N ARG A 120 17.21 -10.25 -1.92
CA ARG A 120 18.50 -10.50 -1.27
C ARG A 120 19.35 -9.24 -1.18
N ALA A 121 19.39 -8.45 -2.24
CA ALA A 121 20.11 -7.17 -2.26
C ALA A 121 19.56 -6.19 -1.20
N MET A 122 18.23 -6.12 -1.05
CA MET A 122 17.59 -5.28 -0.04
C MET A 122 17.92 -5.71 1.39
N ARG A 123 17.95 -7.02 1.68
CA ARG A 123 18.33 -7.53 3.01
C ARG A 123 19.77 -7.20 3.38
N TRP A 124 20.68 -7.25 2.41
CA TRP A 124 22.08 -6.91 2.64
C TRP A 124 22.25 -5.42 2.98
N LEU A 125 21.59 -4.55 2.22
CA LEU A 125 21.58 -3.10 2.48
C LEU A 125 20.94 -2.72 3.82
N GLU A 126 19.85 -3.39 4.22
CA GLU A 126 19.24 -3.20 5.55
C GLU A 126 20.18 -3.61 6.69
N GLN A 127 20.99 -4.65 6.49
CA GLN A 127 21.96 -5.12 7.48
C GLN A 127 23.13 -4.16 7.62
N GLU A 128 23.61 -3.62 6.50
CA GLU A 128 24.69 -2.63 6.46
C GLU A 128 24.26 -1.29 7.09
N ALA A 129 23.03 -0.84 6.81
CA ALA A 129 22.45 0.36 7.43
C ALA A 129 22.31 0.22 8.96
N ARG A 130 21.96 -0.96 9.47
CA ARG A 130 21.91 -1.24 10.91
C ARG A 130 23.28 -1.21 11.57
N LEU A 131 24.30 -1.74 10.90
CA LEU A 131 25.69 -1.69 11.41
C LEU A 131 26.23 -0.26 11.46
N LEU A 132 25.92 0.55 10.44
CA LEU A 132 26.30 1.97 10.40
C LEU A 132 25.57 2.79 11.47
N ALA A 133 24.29 2.49 11.74
CA ALA A 133 23.53 3.14 12.80
C ALA A 133 23.99 2.73 14.22
N ALA A 134 24.48 1.50 14.40
CA ALA A 134 24.98 1.00 15.68
C ALA A 134 26.41 1.47 16.02
N SER A 135 27.18 1.94 15.03
CA SER A 135 28.57 2.38 15.21
C SER A 135 28.70 3.89 15.52
N GLY A 136 27.58 4.59 15.69
CA GLY A 136 27.51 6.04 15.91
C GLY A 136 27.29 6.50 17.35
N ASN A 137 27.57 5.64 18.35
CA ASN A 137 27.57 5.98 19.79
C ASN A 137 28.95 5.73 20.40
#